data_AF-A0A9X3MF10-F1
#
_entry.id   AF-A0A9X3MF10-F1
#
_cell.length_a   1.000
_cell.length_b   1.000
_cell.length_c   1.000
_cell.angle_alpha   90.00
_cell.angle_beta   90.00
_cell.angle_gamma   90.00
#
_symmetry.space_group_name_H-M   'P 1'
#
loop_
_entity.id
_entity.type
_entity.pdbx_description
1 polymer ?
#
loop_
_entity_poly.entity_id
_entity_poly.type
_entity_poly.pdbx_seq_one_letter_code
_entity_poly.pdbx_strand_id
1 'polypeptide(L)'
;MRFKLILAFVEDSKTDKVLDAARDAGATGATVINNARGQGLNQKRTFFGLTLEVQKDVLLFVVEEHLSRHILETISDVGEFDQESGQGIAVQIDVEDAVGVAHQVEKLTKVVEDEL
;
A
#
# COMPACT_ATOMS: atom_id res chain seq x y z
N MET A 1 5.28 -13.61 -15.59
CA MET A 1 5.10 -13.17 -14.19
C MET A 1 3.74 -12.50 -14.10
N ARG A 2 2.97 -12.78 -13.05
CA ARG A 2 1.69 -12.11 -12.81
C ARG A 2 1.91 -11.03 -11.76
N PHE A 3 1.19 -9.92 -11.90
CA PHE A 3 1.32 -8.78 -11.01
C PHE A 3 0.01 -8.54 -10.26
N LYS A 4 0.13 -7.94 -9.08
CA LYS A 4 -0.97 -7.36 -8.33
C LYS A 4 -0.68 -5.89 -8.10
N LEU A 5 -1.75 -5.11 -8.05
CA LEU A 5 -1.71 -3.73 -7.58
C LEU A 5 -2.19 -3.71 -6.13
N ILE A 6 -1.31 -3.33 -5.21
CA ILE A 6 -1.69 -3.04 -3.83
C ILE A 6 -1.97 -1.55 -3.72
N LEU A 7 -3.15 -1.19 -3.20
CA LEU A 7 -3.50 0.16 -2.80
C LEU A 7 -3.61 0.20 -1.28
N ALA A 8 -2.81 1.04 -0.63
CA ALA A 8 -2.92 1.29 0.81
C ALA A 8 -3.32 2.75 1.06
N PHE A 9 -4.42 2.92 1.78
CA PHE A 9 -4.95 4.20 2.24
C PHE A 9 -4.46 4.40 3.67
N VAL A 10 -3.52 5.31 3.87
CA VAL A 10 -2.79 5.44 5.14
C VAL A 10 -2.93 6.83 5.73
N GLU A 11 -2.78 6.93 7.04
CA GLU A 11 -2.52 8.23 7.67
C GLU A 11 -1.21 8.79 7.17
N ASP A 12 -1.19 10.09 6.88
CA ASP A 12 -0.02 10.82 6.39
C ASP A 12 1.21 10.65 7.31
N SER A 13 0.97 10.59 8.62
CA SER A 13 2.01 10.35 9.63
C SER A 13 2.66 8.95 9.56
N LYS A 14 2.02 7.99 8.88
CA LYS A 14 2.51 6.60 8.71
C LYS A 14 3.03 6.31 7.32
N THR A 15 2.91 7.24 6.36
CA THR A 15 3.25 7.05 4.95
C THR A 15 4.66 6.48 4.77
N ASP A 16 5.69 7.15 5.31
CA ASP A 16 7.08 6.73 5.12
C ASP A 16 7.36 5.35 5.72
N LYS A 17 6.82 5.06 6.90
CA LYS A 17 6.98 3.76 7.57
C LYS A 17 6.39 2.62 6.76
N VAL A 18 5.18 2.82 6.22
CA VAL A 18 4.51 1.82 5.39
C VAL A 18 5.26 1.63 4.07
N LEU A 19 5.77 2.72 3.50
CA LEU A 19 6.50 2.70 2.23
C LEU A 19 7.84 1.95 2.37
N ASP A 20 8.57 2.17 3.46
CA ASP A 20 9.81 1.45 3.76
C ASP A 20 9.54 -0.02 4.07
N ALA A 21 8.52 -0.32 4.87
CA ALA A 21 8.12 -1.70 5.15
C ALA A 21 7.75 -2.49 3.89
N ALA A 22 7.05 -1.85 2.94
CA ALA A 22 6.75 -2.47 1.66
C ALA A 22 8.02 -2.78 0.85
N ARG A 23 8.99 -1.86 0.85
CA ARG A 23 10.27 -2.05 0.15
C ARG A 23 11.09 -3.19 0.75
N ASP A 24 11.17 -3.25 2.07
CA ASP A 24 11.87 -4.31 2.79
C ASP A 24 11.23 -5.68 2.53
N ALA A 25 9.90 -5.72 2.37
CA ALA A 25 9.15 -6.93 1.99
C ALA A 25 9.20 -7.28 0.48
N GLY A 26 9.95 -6.52 -0.33
CA GLY A 26 10.20 -6.85 -1.74
C GLY A 26 9.49 -5.96 -2.77
N ALA A 27 8.77 -4.91 -2.35
CA ALA A 27 8.25 -3.93 -3.30
C ALA A 27 9.41 -3.15 -3.97
N THR A 28 9.47 -3.21 -5.30
CA THR A 28 10.57 -2.58 -6.06
C THR A 28 10.36 -1.10 -6.33
N GLY A 29 9.14 -0.60 -6.16
CA GLY A 29 8.76 0.79 -6.39
C GLY A 29 7.38 1.10 -5.81
N ALA A 30 7.07 2.38 -5.70
CA ALA A 30 5.80 2.87 -5.19
C ALA A 30 5.45 4.21 -5.83
N THR A 31 4.17 4.45 -6.03
CA THR A 31 3.63 5.78 -6.35
C THR A 31 2.81 6.26 -5.17
N VAL A 32 3.01 7.52 -4.76
CA VAL A 32 2.28 8.12 -3.64
C VAL A 32 1.37 9.23 -4.18
N ILE A 33 0.08 9.13 -3.90
CA ILE A 33 -0.87 10.23 -4.08
C ILE A 33 -1.10 10.85 -2.72
N ASN A 34 -0.52 12.03 -2.53
CA ASN A 34 -0.68 12.81 -1.30
C ASN A 34 -2.02 13.54 -1.29
N ASN A 35 -2.46 13.94 -0.10
CA ASN A 35 -3.61 14.84 0.09
C ASN A 35 -4.95 14.23 -0.39
N ALA A 36 -5.11 12.92 -0.23
CA ALA A 36 -6.41 12.28 -0.34
C ALA A 36 -7.24 12.56 0.92
N ARG A 37 -8.55 12.37 0.80
CA ARG A 37 -9.50 12.58 1.90
C ARG A 37 -10.25 11.29 2.15
N GLY A 38 -10.21 10.82 3.38
CA GLY A 38 -10.90 9.63 3.84
C GLY A 38 -11.93 9.95 4.92
N GLN A 39 -13.05 9.24 4.90
CA GLN A 39 -14.01 9.23 5.99
C GLN A 39 -14.24 7.77 6.40
N GLY A 40 -13.99 7.46 7.67
CA GLY A 40 -14.25 6.14 8.22
C GLY A 40 -15.70 5.97 8.68
N LEU A 41 -16.00 4.83 9.30
CA LEU A 41 -17.33 4.51 9.86
C LEU A 41 -17.82 5.56 10.86
N ASN A 42 -16.90 6.16 11.63
CA ASN A 42 -17.20 7.21 12.59
C ASN A 42 -16.98 8.58 11.96
N GLN A 43 -18.00 9.13 11.29
CA GLN A 43 -18.02 10.54 10.90
C GLN A 43 -18.10 11.42 12.15
N LYS A 44 -16.95 11.89 12.64
CA LYS A 44 -16.92 12.89 13.72
C LYS A 44 -17.38 14.23 13.15
N ARG A 45 -18.59 14.64 13.52
CA ARG A 45 -19.08 16.01 13.32
C ARG A 45 -18.39 16.93 14.32
N THR A 46 -17.84 18.02 13.84
CA THR A 46 -17.23 19.07 14.69
C THR A 46 -18.24 20.18 14.97
N PHE A 47 -17.80 21.24 15.64
CA PHE A 47 -18.63 22.40 15.96
C PHE A 47 -19.14 23.09 14.68
N PHE A 48 -20.36 23.65 14.75
CA PHE A 48 -21.03 24.33 13.63
C PHE A 48 -21.42 23.47 12.42
N GLY A 49 -21.51 22.14 12.56
CA GLY A 49 -21.99 21.27 11.48
C GLY A 49 -20.96 20.97 10.39
N LEU A 50 -19.68 21.28 10.65
CA LEU A 50 -18.57 20.91 9.78
C LEU A 50 -18.15 19.45 10.02
N THR A 51 -18.01 18.67 8.95
CA THR A 51 -17.49 17.29 9.01
C THR A 51 -15.96 17.33 9.06
N LEU A 52 -15.36 16.58 9.99
CA LEU A 52 -13.91 16.40 10.00
C LEU A 52 -13.52 15.40 8.92
N GLU A 53 -12.88 15.87 7.85
CA GLU A 53 -12.23 14.99 6.88
C GLU A 53 -10.80 14.72 7.36
N VAL A 54 -10.43 13.44 7.41
CA VAL A 54 -9.07 13.04 7.77
C VAL A 54 -8.23 13.02 6.50
N GLN A 55 -7.11 13.71 6.53
CA GLN A 55 -6.13 13.66 5.46
C GLN A 55 -5.50 12.26 5.42
N LYS A 56 -5.39 11.71 4.22
CA LYS A 56 -4.81 10.40 3.95
C LYS A 56 -3.85 10.51 2.78
N ASP A 57 -2.89 9.60 2.73
CA ASP A 57 -2.11 9.34 1.53
C ASP A 57 -2.53 7.99 0.93
N VAL A 58 -2.44 7.88 -0.39
CA VAL A 58 -2.68 6.62 -1.11
C VAL A 58 -1.37 6.14 -1.69
N LEU A 59 -0.94 4.98 -1.23
CA LEU A 59 0.25 4.28 -1.68
C LEU A 59 -0.14 3.22 -2.70
N LEU A 60 0.51 3.21 -3.86
CA LEU A 60 0.27 2.27 -4.94
C LEU A 60 1.54 1.46 -5.20
N PHE A 61 1.43 0.14 -5.13
CA PHE A 61 2.54 -0.77 -5.40
C PHE A 61 2.13 -1.78 -6.48
N VAL A 62 2.87 -1.80 -7.60
CA VAL A 62 2.79 -2.89 -8.57
C VAL A 62 3.85 -3.91 -8.19
N VAL A 63 3.40 -5.08 -7.75
CA VAL A 63 4.25 -6.11 -7.16
C VAL A 63 3.96 -7.46 -7.80
N GLU A 64 4.95 -8.36 -7.74
CA GLU A 64 4.77 -9.72 -8.22
C GLU A 64 3.79 -10.46 -7.31
N GLU A 65 2.92 -11.28 -7.90
CA GLU A 65 1.87 -12.01 -7.19
C GLU A 65 2.39 -12.87 -6.03
N HIS A 66 3.54 -13.55 -6.17
CA HIS A 66 4.10 -14.36 -5.07
C HIS A 66 4.45 -13.54 -3.81
N LEU A 67 4.81 -12.26 -3.97
CA LEU A 67 5.17 -11.36 -2.87
C LEU A 67 3.97 -10.55 -2.37
N SER A 68 2.88 -10.47 -3.15
CA SER A 68 1.79 -9.52 -2.86
C SER A 68 1.16 -9.77 -1.50
N ARG A 69 0.98 -11.03 -1.10
CA ARG A 69 0.40 -11.37 0.20
C ARG A 69 1.32 -10.97 1.36
N HIS A 70 2.61 -11.28 1.24
CA HIS A 70 3.61 -10.96 2.26
C HIS A 70 3.75 -9.45 2.47
N ILE A 71 3.79 -8.68 1.38
CA ILE A 71 3.82 -7.22 1.41
C ILE A 71 2.55 -6.68 2.09
N LEU A 72 1.38 -7.20 1.73
CA LEU A 72 0.09 -6.75 2.27
C LEU A 72 -0.03 -6.99 3.78
N GLU A 73 0.47 -8.12 4.29
CA GLU A 73 0.52 -8.41 5.73
C GLU A 73 1.52 -7.48 6.44
N THR A 74 2.71 -7.32 5.88
CA THR A 74 3.78 -6.48 6.45
C THR A 74 3.34 -5.02 6.60
N ILE A 75 2.69 -4.45 5.58
CA ILE A 75 2.17 -3.08 5.67
C ILE A 75 0.96 -2.97 6.60
N SER A 76 0.17 -4.04 6.76
CA SER A 76 -0.94 -4.05 7.72
C SER A 76 -0.42 -3.96 9.14
N ASP A 77 0.64 -4.73 9.46
CA ASP A 77 1.25 -4.74 10.79
C ASP A 77 1.91 -3.40 11.11
N VAL A 78 2.73 -2.86 10.20
CA VAL A 78 3.42 -1.57 10.40
C VAL A 78 2.45 -0.38 10.37
N GLY A 79 1.43 -0.47 9.52
CA GLY A 79 0.36 0.53 9.43
C GLY A 79 -0.66 0.44 10.56
N GLU A 80 -0.67 -0.67 11.31
CA GLU A 80 -1.61 -1.00 12.38
C GLU A 80 -3.08 -0.99 11.91
N PHE A 81 -3.33 -1.41 10.66
CA PHE A 81 -4.65 -1.26 10.01
C PHE A 81 -5.76 -2.04 10.72
N ASP A 82 -5.41 -3.14 11.38
CA ASP A 82 -6.35 -3.99 12.13
C ASP A 82 -6.37 -3.70 13.64
N GLN A 83 -5.56 -2.75 14.15
CA GLN A 83 -5.52 -2.47 15.60
C GLN A 83 -6.66 -1.55 16.07
N GLU A 84 -6.92 -0.47 15.34
CA GLU A 84 -7.93 0.52 15.71
C GLU A 84 -8.72 1.03 14.49
N SER A 85 -9.92 1.55 14.73
CA SER A 85 -10.74 2.12 13.66
C SER A 85 -10.11 3.40 13.10
N GLY A 86 -9.96 3.45 11.78
CA GLY A 86 -9.55 4.65 11.06
C GLY A 86 -8.06 4.72 10.71
N GLN A 87 -7.27 3.70 11.07
CA GLN A 87 -5.82 3.65 10.83
C GLN A 87 -5.45 3.53 9.34
N GLY A 88 -6.32 2.90 8.55
CA GLY A 88 -6.12 2.74 7.11
C GLY A 88 -6.82 1.50 6.58
N ILE A 89 -6.68 1.27 5.28
CA ILE A 89 -7.12 0.03 4.61
C ILE A 89 -6.10 -0.28 3.51
N ALA A 90 -5.77 -1.54 3.32
CA ALA A 90 -5.05 -2.00 2.13
C ALA A 90 -5.91 -2.99 1.34
N VAL A 91 -5.88 -2.88 0.01
CA VAL A 91 -6.54 -3.81 -0.91
C VAL A 91 -5.57 -4.23 -2.00
N GLN A 92 -5.75 -5.43 -2.53
CA GLN A 92 -5.05 -5.87 -3.73
C GLN A 92 -6.04 -6.03 -4.89
N ILE A 93 -5.60 -5.70 -6.09
CA ILE A 93 -6.35 -5.80 -7.34
C ILE A 93 -5.52 -6.59 -8.34
N ASP A 94 -6.17 -7.47 -9.09
CA ASP A 94 -5.55 -8.23 -10.18
C ASP A 94 -5.13 -7.29 -11.32
N VAL A 95 -3.89 -7.44 -11.78
CA VAL A 95 -3.38 -6.71 -12.94
C VAL A 95 -3.38 -7.66 -14.13
N GLU A 96 -4.20 -7.34 -15.13
CA GLU A 96 -4.30 -8.13 -16.37
C GLU A 96 -3.05 -7.97 -17.24
N ASP A 97 -2.57 -6.73 -17.40
CA ASP A 97 -1.35 -6.42 -18.14
C ASP A 97 -0.65 -5.18 -17.58
N ALA A 98 0.67 -5.11 -17.72
CA ALA A 98 1.50 -4.00 -17.26
C ALA A 98 2.70 -3.76 -18.19
N VAL A 99 2.88 -2.50 -18.59
CA VAL A 99 4.06 -2.05 -19.34
C VAL A 99 5.03 -1.28 -18.44
N GLY A 100 6.31 -1.27 -18.79
CA GLY A 100 7.34 -0.57 -18.00
C GLY A 100 7.89 -1.35 -16.81
N VAL A 101 7.48 -2.60 -16.62
CA VAL A 101 7.93 -3.48 -15.53
C VAL A 101 9.18 -4.30 -15.86
N ALA A 102 9.75 -4.12 -17.06
CA ALA A 102 10.86 -4.95 -17.56
C ALA A 102 12.09 -4.97 -16.62
N HIS A 103 12.45 -3.81 -16.06
CA HIS A 103 13.57 -3.71 -15.13
C HIS A 103 13.28 -4.40 -13.78
N GLN A 104 12.02 -4.37 -13.34
CA GLN A 104 11.58 -5.04 -12.12
C GLN A 104 11.58 -6.55 -12.30
N VAL A 105 11.11 -7.02 -13.46
CA VAL A 105 11.17 -8.43 -13.88
C VAL A 105 12.61 -8.95 -13.82
N GLU A 106 13.57 -8.25 -14.45
CA GLU A 106 14.98 -8.69 -14.46
C GLU A 106 15.58 -8.80 -13.04
N LYS A 107 15.27 -7.85 -12.17
CA LYS A 107 15.77 -7.87 -10.78
C LYS A 107 15.15 -9.02 -9.97
N LEU A 108 13.85 -9.26 -10.15
CA LEU A 108 13.14 -10.34 -9.46
C LEU A 108 13.53 -11.72 -9.97
N THR A 109 13.77 -11.90 -11.28
CA THR A 109 14.24 -13.17 -11.85
C THR A 109 15.57 -13.61 -11.23
N LYS A 110 16.51 -12.68 -11.02
CA LYS A 110 17.80 -12.99 -10.38
C LYS A 110 17.64 -13.46 -8.92
N VAL A 111 16.73 -12.84 -8.17
CA VAL A 111 16.45 -13.24 -6.77
C VAL A 111 15.88 -14.67 -6.71
N VAL A 112 14.97 -15.02 -7.63
CA VAL A 112 14.42 -16.38 -7.69
C VAL A 112 15.46 -17.41 -8.13
N GLU A 113 16.37 -17.06 -9.03
CA GLU A 113 17.48 -17.93 -9.44
C GLU A 113 18.49 -18.17 -8.31
N ASP A 114 18.72 -17.19 -7.42
CA ASP A 114 19.65 -17.30 -6.28
C ASP A 114 19.06 -18.09 -5.08
N GLU A 115 17.74 -18.25 -5.01
CA GLU A 115 17.03 -19.01 -3.95
C GLU A 115 16.78 -20.50 -4.30
N LEU A 116 17.15 -20.94 -5.51
CA LEU A 116 17.05 -22.33 -6.00
C LEU A 116 18.39 -23.09 -5.93
#